data_AF-A0AAV1N8R0-F1
#
_entry.id   AF-A0AAV1N8R0-F1
#
_cell.length_a   1.000
_cell.length_b   1.000
_cell.length_c   1.000
_cell.angle_alpha   90.00
_cell.angle_beta   90.00
_cell.angle_gamma   90.00
#
_symmetry.space_group_name_H-M   'P 1'
#
loop_
_entity.id
_entity.type
_entity.pdbx_description
1 polymer ?
#
loop_
_entity_poly.entity_id
_entity_poly.type
_entity_poly.pdbx_seq_one_letter_code
_entity_poly.pdbx_strand_id
1 'polypeptide(L)'
;MGANTSQVSDLSENPSLKALVGPESISENDPFWNQLISFTFISPTSSGDSKLLEEAVIPLAKILIENNPRTGNFGALVRIFLGRTKELKISTECQDQLFIWQAHNALFMIRCLLKVFIREMSEEELHLQFSYQERAPGSCGETGREDLLEELLSNLVHLIVEVPLLDITYSILFEAVTTLLVFFSYQLFHKDILRDGLIYQHIMKGRCLCLTSRLVKTLLYNFIRQEKCPPPATHIFEPKAEGGLLYGLASGVASGLWSVFTLGGAGSKAGMDQEHNPLPLSNQSLLLLLVLANLTDGPDWPNPYRQAITCFRNTQDTSSLPVEQPHTFQINFNSLYTALCEQQRSDQATLLLYTLLHQNANMRTYMLSRTDMDNLVLPILEILYHVEERNSHHVYMALIILLILTEDDAFNRSIHEVVLKNVSWYTERSLTEISLGSLLILVVIRTIQFNMTRTRDKYLHTNCLAALANMSAQFRCLHQYAAQRIIR
;
A
#
# COMPACT_ATOMS: atom_id res chain seq x y z
N MET A 1 -35.61 -7.91 14.56
CA MET A 1 -34.88 -9.06 14.02
C MET A 1 -33.53 -8.54 13.57
N GLY A 2 -32.56 -8.56 14.49
CA GLY A 2 -31.27 -7.89 14.33
C GLY A 2 -30.31 -8.71 13.48
N ALA A 3 -29.47 -8.03 12.71
CA ALA A 3 -28.33 -8.63 12.03
C ALA A 3 -27.44 -9.31 13.08
N ASN A 4 -27.49 -10.64 13.14
CA ASN A 4 -26.68 -11.41 14.06
C ASN A 4 -25.20 -11.14 13.76
N THR A 5 -24.44 -10.76 14.79
CA THR A 5 -22.97 -10.84 14.83
C THR A 5 -22.58 -12.26 14.41
N SER A 6 -22.21 -12.42 13.14
CA SER A 6 -21.88 -13.72 12.57
C SER A 6 -20.41 -13.97 12.88
N GLN A 7 -20.11 -15.01 13.66
CA GLN A 7 -18.74 -15.55 13.69
C GLN A 7 -18.39 -16.00 12.26
N VAL A 8 -17.12 -15.96 11.84
CA VAL A 8 -16.78 -16.24 10.43
C VAL A 8 -17.16 -17.68 10.01
N SER A 9 -17.31 -18.59 10.98
CA SER A 9 -17.86 -19.94 10.80
C SER A 9 -19.29 -19.96 10.26
N ASP A 10 -20.10 -18.95 10.58
CA ASP A 10 -21.55 -18.95 10.34
C ASP A 10 -21.92 -18.20 9.06
N LEU A 11 -20.93 -17.64 8.34
CA LEU A 11 -21.14 -16.88 7.11
C LEU A 11 -21.83 -17.72 6.03
N SER A 12 -21.49 -19.01 5.93
CA SER A 12 -22.09 -19.93 4.96
C SER A 12 -23.57 -20.22 5.24
N GLU A 13 -24.04 -20.01 6.47
CA GLU A 13 -25.42 -20.24 6.89
C GLU A 13 -26.29 -18.98 6.81
N ASN A 14 -25.67 -17.80 6.67
CA ASN A 14 -26.36 -16.52 6.67
C ASN A 14 -27.39 -16.41 5.52
N PRO A 15 -28.67 -16.16 5.82
CA PRO A 15 -29.73 -16.15 4.80
C PRO A 15 -29.56 -15.02 3.80
N SER A 16 -29.05 -13.85 4.22
CA SER A 16 -28.83 -12.71 3.34
C SER A 16 -27.69 -12.98 2.35
N LEU A 17 -26.63 -13.66 2.79
CA LEU A 17 -25.54 -14.08 1.89
C LEU A 17 -26.00 -15.18 0.93
N LYS A 18 -26.82 -16.13 1.39
CA LYS A 18 -27.43 -17.15 0.51
C LYS A 18 -28.35 -16.54 -0.55
N ALA A 19 -29.12 -15.50 -0.19
CA ALA A 19 -29.94 -14.78 -1.14
C ALA A 19 -29.09 -14.04 -2.19
N LEU A 20 -28.01 -13.37 -1.76
CA LEU A 20 -27.08 -12.67 -2.66
C LEU A 20 -26.49 -13.61 -3.73
N VAL A 21 -26.06 -14.81 -3.34
CA VAL A 21 -25.45 -15.79 -4.25
C VAL A 21 -26.47 -16.71 -4.94
N GLY A 22 -27.75 -16.57 -4.60
CA GLY A 22 -28.82 -17.41 -5.08
C GLY A 22 -29.14 -17.25 -6.57
N PRO A 23 -30.10 -18.05 -7.09
CA PRO A 23 -30.49 -18.05 -8.49
C PRO A 23 -31.48 -16.93 -8.87
N GLU A 24 -31.95 -16.15 -7.88
CA GLU A 24 -32.91 -15.07 -8.09
C GLU A 24 -32.19 -13.72 -8.23
N SER A 25 -32.69 -12.87 -9.15
CA SER A 25 -32.21 -11.50 -9.32
C SER A 25 -32.78 -10.59 -8.23
N ILE A 26 -31.93 -9.76 -7.64
CA ILE A 26 -32.31 -8.79 -6.61
C ILE A 26 -32.33 -7.39 -7.23
N SER A 27 -33.47 -6.71 -7.16
CA SER A 27 -33.59 -5.33 -7.66
C SER A 27 -32.73 -4.37 -6.85
N GLU A 28 -32.15 -3.36 -7.52
CA GLU A 28 -31.37 -2.29 -6.85
C GLU A 28 -32.20 -1.49 -5.84
N ASN A 29 -33.52 -1.42 -6.03
CA ASN A 29 -34.42 -0.70 -5.12
C ASN A 29 -34.92 -1.56 -3.94
N ASP A 30 -34.48 -2.82 -3.84
CA ASP A 30 -34.95 -3.72 -2.81
C ASP A 30 -34.41 -3.33 -1.42
N PRO A 31 -35.25 -3.27 -0.37
CA PRO A 31 -34.80 -3.02 1.00
C PRO A 31 -33.79 -4.05 1.52
N PHE A 32 -33.69 -5.21 0.87
CA PHE A 32 -32.66 -6.22 1.08
C PHE A 32 -31.25 -5.62 1.19
N TRP A 33 -30.88 -4.68 0.30
CA TRP A 33 -29.54 -4.11 0.30
C TRP A 33 -29.19 -3.38 1.59
N ASN A 34 -30.14 -2.64 2.14
CA ASN A 34 -29.95 -1.93 3.41
C ASN A 34 -29.77 -2.90 4.57
N GLN A 35 -30.46 -4.04 4.56
CA GLN A 35 -30.27 -5.09 5.56
C GLN A 35 -28.93 -5.80 5.39
N LEU A 36 -28.57 -6.13 4.14
CA LEU A 36 -27.33 -6.83 3.81
C LEU A 36 -26.12 -6.01 4.24
N ILE A 37 -26.03 -4.73 3.87
CA ILE A 37 -24.84 -3.90 4.12
C ILE A 37 -24.81 -3.28 5.52
N SER A 38 -25.83 -3.51 6.36
CA SER A 38 -25.87 -3.04 7.75
C SER A 38 -25.37 -4.09 8.74
N PHE A 39 -24.42 -4.94 8.33
CA PHE A 39 -23.82 -5.94 9.22
C PHE A 39 -22.75 -5.33 10.13
N THR A 40 -22.67 -5.85 11.36
CA THR A 40 -21.54 -5.60 12.26
C THR A 40 -20.65 -6.83 12.28
N PHE A 41 -19.61 -6.81 11.45
CA PHE A 41 -18.61 -7.87 11.39
C PHE A 41 -17.29 -7.31 11.93
N ILE A 42 -16.67 -8.04 12.85
CA ILE A 42 -15.33 -7.72 13.32
C ILE A 42 -14.38 -8.28 12.25
N SER A 43 -13.72 -7.39 11.51
CA SER A 43 -12.73 -7.81 10.54
C SER A 43 -11.65 -8.68 11.24
N PRO A 44 -11.11 -9.71 10.58
CA PRO A 44 -10.12 -10.61 11.18
C PRO A 44 -8.93 -9.85 11.77
N THR A 45 -8.50 -10.24 12.97
CA THR A 45 -7.43 -9.53 13.72
C THR A 45 -6.07 -10.19 13.57
N SER A 46 -6.04 -11.49 13.24
CA SER A 46 -4.84 -12.26 12.98
C SER A 46 -4.82 -12.85 11.57
N SER A 47 -3.62 -13.12 11.04
CA SER A 47 -3.46 -13.80 9.73
C SER A 47 -4.18 -15.15 9.65
N GLY A 48 -4.43 -15.80 10.80
CA GLY A 48 -5.25 -17.00 10.89
C GLY A 48 -6.72 -16.69 10.63
N ASP A 49 -7.27 -15.66 11.28
CA ASP A 49 -8.67 -15.24 11.10
C ASP A 49 -8.94 -14.78 9.65
N SER A 50 -7.98 -14.13 8.99
CA SER A 50 -8.13 -13.74 7.57
C SER A 50 -8.21 -14.96 6.65
N LYS A 51 -7.41 -16.01 6.93
CA LYS A 51 -7.49 -17.27 6.18
C LYS A 51 -8.85 -17.95 6.40
N LEU A 52 -9.34 -17.97 7.63
CA LEU A 52 -10.66 -18.52 7.95
C LEU A 52 -11.78 -17.77 7.22
N LEU A 53 -11.71 -16.43 7.17
CA LEU A 53 -12.65 -15.62 6.41
C LEU A 53 -12.61 -15.97 4.91
N GLU A 54 -11.41 -16.10 4.35
CA GLU A 54 -11.25 -16.48 2.94
C GLU A 54 -11.82 -17.87 2.66
N GLU A 55 -11.53 -18.85 3.52
CA GLU A 55 -12.07 -20.22 3.43
C GLU A 55 -13.60 -20.23 3.49
N ALA A 56 -14.20 -19.39 4.34
CA ALA A 56 -15.66 -19.25 4.45
C ALA A 56 -16.30 -18.56 3.23
N VAL A 57 -15.61 -17.59 2.60
CA VAL A 57 -16.12 -16.84 1.44
C VAL A 57 -16.03 -17.65 0.14
N ILE A 58 -15.02 -18.51 -0.02
CA ILE A 58 -14.82 -19.31 -1.24
C ILE A 58 -16.08 -20.04 -1.73
N PRO A 59 -16.80 -20.85 -0.93
CA PRO A 59 -17.97 -21.58 -1.41
C PRO A 59 -19.09 -20.63 -1.86
N LEU A 60 -19.33 -19.54 -1.14
CA LEU A 60 -20.33 -18.53 -1.51
C LEU A 60 -19.96 -17.84 -2.83
N ALA A 61 -18.71 -17.43 -2.98
CA ALA A 61 -18.22 -16.80 -4.19
C ALA A 61 -18.32 -17.73 -5.40
N LYS A 62 -18.03 -19.03 -5.26
CA LYS A 62 -18.17 -20.01 -6.36
C LYS A 62 -19.62 -20.12 -6.85
N ILE A 63 -20.58 -20.19 -5.94
CA ILE A 63 -22.01 -20.20 -6.31
C ILE A 63 -22.39 -18.90 -7.03
N LEU A 64 -21.88 -17.76 -6.54
CA LEU A 64 -22.13 -16.47 -7.19
C LEU A 64 -21.53 -16.40 -8.60
N ILE A 65 -20.33 -16.93 -8.84
CA ILE A 65 -19.70 -16.95 -10.18
C ILE A 65 -20.61 -17.64 -11.20
N GLU A 66 -21.25 -18.74 -10.81
CA GLU A 66 -22.14 -19.52 -11.68
C GLU A 66 -23.48 -18.81 -11.94
N ASN A 67 -24.05 -18.17 -10.91
CA ASN A 67 -25.38 -17.57 -10.98
C ASN A 67 -25.39 -16.11 -11.46
N ASN A 68 -24.36 -15.34 -11.16
CA ASN A 68 -24.31 -13.90 -11.42
C ASN A 68 -24.46 -13.50 -12.91
N PRO A 69 -23.97 -14.27 -13.90
CA PRO A 69 -24.27 -14.02 -15.30
C PRO A 69 -25.76 -14.07 -15.65
N ARG A 70 -26.62 -14.62 -14.76
CA ARG A 70 -28.09 -14.67 -14.91
C ARG A 70 -28.81 -13.75 -13.93
N THR A 71 -28.29 -13.52 -12.74
CA THR A 71 -28.96 -12.74 -11.69
C THR A 71 -28.52 -11.29 -11.63
N GLY A 72 -27.26 -10.99 -11.97
CA GLY A 72 -26.68 -9.65 -11.88
C GLY A 72 -26.46 -9.13 -10.46
N ASN A 73 -26.56 -9.99 -9.44
CA ASN A 73 -26.52 -9.59 -8.03
C ASN A 73 -25.19 -8.92 -7.63
N PHE A 74 -24.06 -9.34 -8.21
CA PHE A 74 -22.77 -8.68 -8.00
C PHE A 74 -22.73 -7.28 -8.63
N GLY A 75 -23.24 -7.14 -9.85
CA GLY A 75 -23.37 -5.83 -10.51
C GLY A 75 -24.27 -4.88 -9.73
N ALA A 76 -25.39 -5.37 -9.19
CA ALA A 76 -26.27 -4.61 -8.31
C ALA A 76 -25.54 -4.17 -7.02
N LEU A 77 -24.80 -5.07 -6.36
CA LEU A 77 -23.99 -4.72 -5.18
C LEU A 77 -22.98 -3.60 -5.48
N VAL A 78 -22.30 -3.65 -6.63
CA VAL A 78 -21.38 -2.60 -7.07
C VAL A 78 -22.11 -1.27 -7.29
N ARG A 79 -23.28 -1.27 -7.94
CA ARG A 79 -24.08 -0.05 -8.13
C ARG A 79 -24.60 0.54 -6.81
N ILE A 80 -24.98 -0.31 -5.85
CA ILE A 80 -25.35 0.13 -4.50
C ILE A 80 -24.17 0.83 -3.82
N PHE A 81 -22.97 0.24 -3.89
CA PHE A 81 -21.76 0.88 -3.39
C PHE A 81 -21.52 2.24 -4.06
N LEU A 82 -21.58 2.31 -5.40
CA LEU A 82 -21.42 3.55 -6.17
C LEU A 82 -22.49 4.60 -5.83
N GLY A 83 -23.72 4.19 -5.55
CA GLY A 83 -24.78 5.06 -5.06
C GLY A 83 -24.44 5.68 -3.71
N ARG A 84 -23.98 4.86 -2.76
CA ARG A 84 -23.58 5.30 -1.41
C ARG A 84 -22.36 6.22 -1.42
N THR A 85 -21.43 6.05 -2.35
CA THR A 85 -20.26 6.95 -2.44
C THR A 85 -20.60 8.35 -2.95
N LYS A 86 -21.68 8.52 -3.73
CA LYS A 86 -22.16 9.86 -4.15
C LYS A 86 -22.59 10.73 -2.97
N GLU A 87 -23.10 10.11 -1.90
CA GLU A 87 -23.57 10.78 -0.68
C GLU A 87 -22.44 10.96 0.36
N LEU A 88 -21.26 10.38 0.13
CA LEU A 88 -20.18 10.29 1.11
C LEU A 88 -19.60 11.66 1.48
N LYS A 89 -19.51 12.58 0.51
CA LYS A 89 -18.99 13.94 0.76
C LYS A 89 -19.90 14.72 1.71
N ILE A 90 -21.20 14.70 1.44
CA ILE A 90 -22.23 15.31 2.30
C ILE A 90 -22.25 14.62 3.67
N SER A 91 -22.17 13.28 3.70
CA SER A 91 -22.13 12.51 4.95
C SER A 91 -20.91 12.85 5.80
N THR A 92 -19.75 13.12 5.18
CA THR A 92 -18.53 13.54 5.89
C THR A 92 -18.70 14.93 6.50
N GLU A 93 -19.31 15.87 5.76
CA GLU A 93 -19.61 17.23 6.24
C GLU A 93 -20.62 17.23 7.40
N CYS A 94 -21.64 16.36 7.31
CA CYS A 94 -22.68 16.19 8.32
C CYS A 94 -22.28 15.26 9.48
N GLN A 95 -21.08 14.66 9.44
CA GLN A 95 -20.64 13.60 10.36
C GLN A 95 -21.60 12.41 10.46
N ASP A 96 -22.33 12.11 9.38
CA ASP A 96 -23.23 10.96 9.31
C ASP A 96 -22.42 9.68 9.09
N GLN A 97 -22.22 8.94 10.18
CA GLN A 97 -21.44 7.71 10.18
C GLN A 97 -22.18 6.53 9.53
N LEU A 98 -23.51 6.58 9.41
CA LEU A 98 -24.29 5.45 8.91
C LEU A 98 -24.00 5.18 7.45
N PHE A 99 -24.04 6.22 6.61
CA PHE A 99 -23.77 6.08 5.17
C PHE A 99 -22.32 5.69 4.89
N ILE A 100 -21.35 6.25 5.64
CA ILE A 100 -19.94 5.91 5.51
C ILE A 100 -19.72 4.43 5.87
N TRP A 101 -20.35 3.97 6.93
CA TRP A 101 -20.28 2.58 7.37
C TRP A 101 -20.92 1.61 6.36
N GLN A 102 -22.10 1.93 5.83
CA GLN A 102 -22.75 1.11 4.80
C GLN A 102 -21.92 1.04 3.50
N ALA A 103 -21.33 2.17 3.08
CA ALA A 103 -20.43 2.22 1.93
C ALA A 103 -19.18 1.36 2.17
N HIS A 104 -18.58 1.44 3.37
CA HIS A 104 -17.46 0.58 3.76
C HIS A 104 -17.83 -0.90 3.72
N ASN A 105 -18.96 -1.30 4.31
CA ASN A 105 -19.42 -2.68 4.35
C ASN A 105 -19.68 -3.25 2.94
N ALA A 106 -20.32 -2.46 2.06
CA ALA A 106 -20.52 -2.85 0.67
C ALA A 106 -19.19 -3.08 -0.05
N LEU A 107 -18.22 -2.16 0.13
CA LEU A 107 -16.90 -2.29 -0.47
C LEU A 107 -16.13 -3.49 0.08
N PHE A 108 -16.24 -3.76 1.37
CA PHE A 108 -15.65 -4.92 2.01
C PHE A 108 -16.15 -6.23 1.42
N MET A 109 -17.47 -6.35 1.23
CA MET A 109 -18.05 -7.51 0.53
C MET A 109 -17.54 -7.63 -0.90
N ILE A 110 -17.49 -6.52 -1.64
CA ILE A 110 -16.94 -6.49 -3.02
C ILE A 110 -15.50 -6.99 -3.02
N ARG A 111 -14.63 -6.49 -2.12
CA ARG A 111 -13.23 -6.94 -2.02
C ARG A 111 -13.12 -8.43 -1.72
N CYS A 112 -13.88 -8.94 -0.76
CA CYS A 112 -13.89 -10.36 -0.40
C CYS A 112 -14.26 -11.26 -1.60
N LEU A 113 -15.29 -10.87 -2.36
CA LEU A 113 -15.70 -11.60 -3.56
C LEU A 113 -14.66 -11.49 -4.68
N LEU A 114 -14.16 -10.29 -4.95
CA LEU A 114 -13.14 -10.03 -5.98
C LEU A 114 -11.86 -10.84 -5.75
N LYS A 115 -11.44 -11.00 -4.49
CA LYS A 115 -10.27 -11.81 -4.15
C LYS A 115 -10.41 -13.27 -4.59
N VAL A 116 -11.63 -13.83 -4.51
CA VAL A 116 -11.90 -15.19 -5.03
C VAL A 116 -12.01 -15.16 -6.55
N PHE A 117 -12.71 -14.16 -7.11
CA PHE A 117 -12.91 -14.07 -8.56
C PHE A 117 -11.58 -14.03 -9.32
N ILE A 118 -10.67 -13.15 -8.91
CA ILE A 118 -9.33 -12.97 -9.51
C ILE A 118 -8.50 -14.26 -9.51
N ARG A 119 -8.73 -15.16 -8.54
CA ARG A 119 -8.04 -16.45 -8.47
C ARG A 119 -8.66 -17.53 -9.36
N GLU A 120 -9.98 -17.50 -9.55
CA GLU A 120 -10.71 -18.61 -10.17
C GLU A 120 -11.09 -18.35 -11.64
N MET A 121 -11.00 -17.11 -12.14
CA MET A 121 -11.42 -16.76 -13.50
C MET A 121 -10.43 -15.87 -14.27
N SER A 122 -10.56 -15.87 -15.60
CA SER A 122 -9.82 -14.99 -16.51
C SER A 122 -10.32 -13.53 -16.43
N GLU A 123 -9.54 -12.58 -16.95
CA GLU A 123 -9.89 -11.15 -16.90
C GLU A 123 -11.15 -10.83 -17.72
N GLU A 124 -11.33 -11.54 -18.83
CA GLU A 124 -12.54 -11.44 -19.67
C GLU A 124 -13.77 -11.97 -18.95
N GLU A 125 -13.67 -13.11 -18.27
CA GLU A 125 -14.74 -13.66 -17.44
C GLU A 125 -15.06 -12.74 -16.26
N LEU A 126 -14.03 -12.15 -15.65
CA LEU A 126 -14.19 -11.15 -14.59
C LEU A 126 -14.97 -9.95 -15.11
N HIS A 127 -14.62 -9.41 -16.27
CA HIS A 127 -15.35 -8.31 -16.91
C HIS A 127 -16.83 -8.67 -17.16
N LEU A 128 -17.10 -9.91 -17.59
CA LEU A 128 -18.47 -10.39 -17.78
C LEU A 128 -19.29 -10.37 -16.49
N GLN A 129 -18.69 -10.58 -15.31
CA GLN A 129 -19.39 -10.49 -14.02
C GLN A 129 -19.93 -9.08 -13.72
N PHE A 130 -19.41 -8.03 -14.37
CA PHE A 130 -19.89 -6.65 -14.26
C PHE A 130 -20.95 -6.27 -15.33
N SER A 131 -21.15 -7.13 -16.32
CA SER A 131 -21.86 -6.77 -17.57
C SER A 131 -23.35 -7.14 -17.61
N TYR A 132 -23.91 -7.72 -16.56
CA TYR A 132 -25.32 -8.11 -16.55
C TYR A 132 -26.27 -6.90 -16.50
N GLN A 133 -27.25 -6.89 -17.42
CA GLN A 133 -28.38 -5.97 -17.46
C GLN A 133 -29.66 -6.75 -17.76
N GLU A 134 -30.71 -6.52 -16.96
CA GLU A 134 -32.04 -7.04 -17.23
C GLU A 134 -32.57 -6.38 -18.52
N ARG A 135 -32.72 -7.16 -19.60
CA ARG A 135 -33.32 -6.66 -20.84
C ARG A 135 -34.82 -6.55 -20.65
N ALA A 136 -35.31 -5.33 -20.43
CA ALA A 136 -36.73 -5.05 -20.59
C ALA A 136 -37.14 -5.33 -22.06
N PRO A 137 -38.21 -6.13 -22.31
CA PRO A 137 -38.67 -6.38 -23.66
C PRO A 137 -39.19 -5.08 -24.29
N GLY A 138 -38.44 -4.52 -25.24
CA GLY A 138 -38.83 -3.32 -26.00
C GLY A 138 -37.82 -2.16 -25.99
N SER A 139 -36.74 -2.24 -25.19
CA SER A 139 -35.67 -1.23 -25.21
C SER A 139 -34.73 -1.46 -26.40
N CYS A 140 -34.95 -0.76 -27.52
CA CYS A 140 -33.91 -0.58 -28.55
C CYS A 140 -32.67 0.03 -27.88
N GLY A 141 -31.49 -0.54 -28.17
CA GLY A 141 -30.24 -0.15 -27.53
C GLY A 141 -29.90 1.32 -27.74
N GLU A 142 -30.15 2.14 -26.74
CA GLU A 142 -29.72 3.54 -26.71
C GLU A 142 -28.37 3.64 -25.99
N THR A 143 -27.32 3.74 -26.81
CA THR A 143 -26.22 4.71 -26.65
C THR A 143 -25.85 5.14 -25.22
N GLY A 144 -25.00 4.35 -24.56
CA GLY A 144 -24.38 4.71 -23.28
C GLY A 144 -23.95 3.48 -22.49
N ARG A 145 -23.10 2.62 -23.08
CA ARG A 145 -22.55 1.44 -22.39
C ARG A 145 -21.56 1.95 -21.32
N GLU A 146 -22.04 2.24 -20.12
CA GLU A 146 -21.17 2.53 -18.99
C GLU A 146 -20.54 1.22 -18.52
N ASP A 147 -19.22 1.13 -18.63
CA ASP A 147 -18.45 0.01 -18.12
C ASP A 147 -18.41 0.10 -16.59
N LEU A 148 -19.17 -0.76 -15.92
CA LEU A 148 -19.29 -0.78 -14.47
C LEU A 148 -17.94 -1.09 -13.78
N LEU A 149 -17.05 -1.83 -14.44
CA LEU A 149 -15.69 -2.05 -13.94
C LEU A 149 -14.89 -0.75 -13.98
N GLU A 150 -14.93 -0.03 -15.10
CA GLU A 150 -14.29 1.29 -15.21
C GLU A 150 -14.84 2.27 -14.17
N GLU A 151 -16.17 2.29 -13.97
CA GLU A 151 -16.82 3.16 -12.99
C GLU A 151 -16.37 2.82 -11.56
N LEU A 152 -16.32 1.53 -11.20
CA LEU A 152 -15.81 1.09 -9.90
C LEU A 152 -14.34 1.51 -9.69
N LEU A 153 -13.46 1.23 -10.65
CA LEU A 153 -12.04 1.59 -10.57
C LEU A 153 -11.86 3.11 -10.45
N SER A 154 -12.58 3.87 -11.27
CA SER A 154 -12.57 5.34 -11.22
C SER A 154 -13.09 5.87 -9.89
N ASN A 155 -14.13 5.25 -9.32
CA ASN A 155 -14.72 5.65 -8.04
C ASN A 155 -13.75 5.37 -6.87
N LEU A 156 -13.04 4.24 -6.89
CA LEU A 156 -12.02 3.93 -5.88
C LEU A 156 -10.88 4.96 -5.88
N VAL A 157 -10.38 5.33 -7.06
CA VAL A 157 -9.36 6.39 -7.19
C VAL A 157 -9.91 7.73 -6.70
N HIS A 158 -11.14 8.08 -7.08
CA HIS A 158 -11.79 9.31 -6.64
C HIS A 158 -11.99 9.35 -5.11
N LEU A 159 -12.39 8.23 -4.50
CA LEU A 159 -12.56 8.10 -3.05
C LEU A 159 -11.24 8.40 -2.33
N ILE A 160 -10.13 7.79 -2.78
CA ILE A 160 -8.80 8.01 -2.18
C ILE A 160 -8.35 9.47 -2.31
N VAL A 161 -8.66 10.13 -3.44
CA VAL A 161 -8.15 11.47 -3.76
C VAL A 161 -9.01 12.61 -3.19
N GLU A 162 -10.33 12.42 -3.10
CA GLU A 162 -11.29 13.50 -2.77
C GLU A 162 -11.80 13.43 -1.33
N VAL A 163 -11.83 12.24 -0.72
CA VAL A 163 -12.33 12.09 0.64
C VAL A 163 -11.20 12.42 1.61
N PRO A 164 -11.40 13.37 2.55
CA PRO A 164 -10.37 13.70 3.52
C PRO A 164 -10.15 12.52 4.47
N LEU A 165 -8.88 12.31 4.85
CA LEU A 165 -8.51 11.34 5.87
C LEU A 165 -8.87 11.89 7.26
N LEU A 166 -9.89 11.29 7.86
CA LEU A 166 -10.46 11.55 9.19
C LEU A 166 -10.73 10.19 9.88
N ASP A 167 -10.94 10.19 11.19
CA ASP A 167 -11.21 8.95 11.94
C ASP A 167 -12.42 8.17 11.38
N ILE A 168 -13.49 8.89 11.00
CA ILE A 168 -14.71 8.29 10.45
C ILE A 168 -14.54 7.76 9.02
N THR A 169 -13.61 8.32 8.23
CA THR A 169 -13.35 7.93 6.83
C THR A 169 -12.16 6.98 6.69
N TYR A 170 -11.41 6.75 7.76
CA TYR A 170 -10.21 5.91 7.76
C TYR A 170 -10.48 4.50 7.20
N SER A 171 -11.53 3.83 7.69
CA SER A 171 -11.86 2.46 7.30
C SER A 171 -12.26 2.34 5.83
N ILE A 172 -13.02 3.29 5.28
CA ILE A 172 -13.41 3.24 3.87
C ILE A 172 -12.24 3.58 2.94
N LEU A 173 -11.36 4.51 3.34
CA LEU A 173 -10.13 4.82 2.59
C LEU A 173 -9.17 3.63 2.56
N PHE A 174 -8.98 2.99 3.71
CA PHE A 174 -8.20 1.75 3.81
C PHE A 174 -8.77 0.64 2.92
N GLU A 175 -10.09 0.46 2.96
CA GLU A 175 -10.78 -0.53 2.14
C GLU A 175 -10.64 -0.24 0.65
N ALA A 176 -10.70 1.03 0.23
CA ALA A 176 -10.51 1.45 -1.15
C ALA A 176 -9.08 1.17 -1.67
N VAL A 177 -8.06 1.52 -0.89
CA VAL A 177 -6.66 1.22 -1.22
C VAL A 177 -6.45 -0.30 -1.34
N THR A 178 -7.00 -1.06 -0.39
CA THR A 178 -6.87 -2.52 -0.37
C THR A 178 -7.60 -3.19 -1.53
N THR A 179 -8.77 -2.66 -1.93
CA THR A 179 -9.53 -3.16 -3.09
C THR A 179 -8.78 -2.93 -4.39
N LEU A 180 -8.15 -1.76 -4.58
CA LEU A 180 -7.28 -1.52 -5.75
C LEU A 180 -6.09 -2.49 -5.78
N LEU A 181 -5.47 -2.76 -4.64
CA LEU A 181 -4.42 -3.76 -4.54
C LEU A 181 -4.90 -5.16 -4.91
N VAL A 182 -6.11 -5.54 -4.53
CA VAL A 182 -6.73 -6.81 -4.94
C VAL A 182 -6.86 -6.87 -6.46
N PHE A 183 -7.33 -5.81 -7.12
CA PHE A 183 -7.35 -5.74 -8.59
C PHE A 183 -5.97 -5.95 -9.21
N PHE A 184 -4.93 -5.29 -8.71
CA PHE A 184 -3.57 -5.46 -9.24
C PHE A 184 -2.92 -6.79 -8.87
N SER A 185 -3.40 -7.47 -7.83
CA SER A 185 -2.93 -8.81 -7.47
C SER A 185 -3.23 -9.86 -8.55
N TYR A 186 -4.08 -9.52 -9.53
CA TYR A 186 -4.34 -10.34 -10.70
C TYR A 186 -3.04 -10.77 -11.41
N GLN A 187 -2.02 -9.89 -11.50
CA GLN A 187 -0.71 -10.24 -12.09
C GLN A 187 -0.04 -11.45 -11.44
N LEU A 188 -0.29 -11.72 -10.15
CA LEU A 188 0.36 -12.81 -9.41
C LEU A 188 -0.08 -14.19 -9.91
N PHE A 189 -1.23 -14.28 -10.58
CA PHE A 189 -1.75 -15.53 -11.14
C PHE A 189 -1.33 -15.76 -12.59
N HIS A 190 -0.57 -14.83 -13.17
CA HIS A 190 -0.07 -14.91 -14.55
C HIS A 190 1.45 -15.00 -14.60
N LYS A 191 1.96 -15.85 -15.48
CA LYS A 191 3.41 -16.00 -15.70
C LYS A 191 3.97 -14.86 -16.54
N ASP A 192 3.19 -14.38 -17.50
CA ASP A 192 3.55 -13.29 -18.39
C ASP A 192 3.05 -11.95 -17.85
N ILE A 193 3.76 -10.89 -18.22
CA ILE A 193 3.38 -9.54 -17.83
C ILE A 193 2.15 -9.11 -18.63
N LEU A 194 1.07 -8.78 -17.92
CA LEU A 194 -0.20 -8.35 -18.51
C LEU A 194 -0.10 -6.90 -18.99
N ARG A 195 0.39 -6.69 -20.20
CA ARG A 195 0.56 -5.35 -20.79
C ARG A 195 -0.76 -4.72 -21.24
N ASP A 196 -1.68 -5.56 -21.70
CA ASP A 196 -2.95 -5.13 -22.32
C ASP A 196 -4.18 -5.46 -21.47
N GLY A 197 -4.01 -5.83 -20.20
CA GLY A 197 -5.13 -6.20 -19.34
C GLY A 197 -6.11 -5.04 -19.12
N LEU A 198 -7.41 -5.35 -19.13
CA LEU A 198 -8.52 -4.39 -18.98
C LEU A 198 -8.35 -3.51 -17.74
N ILE A 199 -8.01 -4.11 -16.58
CA ILE A 199 -7.82 -3.39 -15.31
C ILE A 199 -6.72 -2.33 -15.45
N TYR A 200 -5.60 -2.68 -16.09
CA TYR A 200 -4.49 -1.76 -16.33
C TYR A 200 -4.89 -0.65 -17.29
N GLN A 201 -5.61 -0.98 -18.35
CA GLN A 201 -6.09 0.00 -19.32
C GLN A 201 -7.02 1.03 -18.66
N HIS A 202 -7.95 0.64 -17.80
CA HIS A 202 -8.85 1.58 -17.11
C HIS A 202 -8.14 2.48 -16.08
N ILE A 203 -7.03 2.04 -15.49
CA ILE A 203 -6.26 2.83 -14.52
C ILE A 203 -5.20 3.72 -15.18
N MET A 204 -4.55 3.23 -16.24
CA MET A 204 -3.50 3.96 -16.97
C MET A 204 -4.07 4.85 -18.09
N LYS A 205 -5.29 4.59 -18.55
CA LYS A 205 -6.00 5.38 -19.56
C LYS A 205 -7.37 5.80 -19.03
N GLY A 206 -8.12 6.55 -19.83
CA GLY A 206 -9.51 6.89 -19.52
C GLY A 206 -9.65 7.88 -18.36
N ARG A 207 -10.71 7.70 -17.56
CA ARG A 207 -11.12 8.66 -16.51
C ARG A 207 -10.10 8.84 -15.39
N CYS A 208 -9.30 7.81 -15.10
CA CYS A 208 -8.34 7.83 -14.00
C CYS A 208 -7.09 8.68 -14.28
N LEU A 209 -6.78 8.94 -15.56
CA LEU A 209 -5.55 9.62 -15.97
C LEU A 209 -5.43 11.05 -15.42
N CYS A 210 -6.55 11.78 -15.32
CA CYS A 210 -6.55 13.13 -14.76
C CYS A 210 -6.32 13.15 -13.23
N LEU A 211 -6.55 12.03 -12.55
CA LEU A 211 -6.37 11.87 -11.11
C LEU A 211 -4.98 11.35 -10.73
N THR A 212 -4.15 10.92 -11.69
CA THR A 212 -2.86 10.26 -11.44
C THR A 212 -1.95 11.02 -10.47
N SER A 213 -1.67 12.32 -10.71
CA SER A 213 -0.81 13.11 -9.82
C SER A 213 -1.39 13.26 -8.43
N ARG A 214 -2.71 13.43 -8.35
CA ARG A 214 -3.41 13.58 -7.08
C ARG A 214 -3.40 12.27 -6.30
N LEU A 215 -3.53 11.13 -6.99
CA LEU A 215 -3.42 9.81 -6.38
C LEU A 215 -2.01 9.58 -5.84
N VAL A 216 -0.97 9.76 -6.65
CA VAL A 216 0.43 9.62 -6.22
C VAL A 216 0.74 10.54 -5.03
N LYS A 217 0.32 11.80 -5.12
CA LYS A 217 0.47 12.78 -4.03
C LYS A 217 -0.22 12.29 -2.75
N THR A 218 -1.46 11.81 -2.84
CA THR A 218 -2.24 11.37 -1.67
C THR A 218 -1.66 10.11 -1.03
N LEU A 219 -1.23 9.13 -1.82
CA LEU A 219 -0.57 7.93 -1.32
C LEU A 219 0.75 8.25 -0.60
N LEU A 220 1.53 9.19 -1.15
CA LEU A 220 2.73 9.71 -0.47
C LEU A 220 2.37 10.47 0.82
N TYR A 221 1.31 11.25 0.85
CA TYR A 221 0.86 11.90 2.09
C TYR A 221 0.41 10.89 3.14
N ASN A 222 -0.28 9.81 2.78
CA ASN A 222 -0.62 8.74 3.70
C ASN A 222 0.64 8.08 4.29
N PHE A 223 1.67 7.86 3.45
CA PHE A 223 2.98 7.39 3.90
C PHE A 223 3.69 8.40 4.81
N ILE A 224 3.58 9.71 4.55
CA ILE A 224 4.21 10.74 5.38
C ILE A 224 3.52 10.90 6.73
N ARG A 225 2.18 10.93 6.74
CA ARG A 225 1.40 11.21 7.96
C ARG A 225 1.47 10.07 8.96
N GLN A 226 1.66 8.83 8.49
CA GLN A 226 1.71 7.64 9.35
C GLN A 226 0.55 7.63 10.37
N GLU A 227 -0.67 7.91 9.89
CA GLU A 227 -1.82 7.98 10.78
C GLU A 227 -2.11 6.62 11.37
N LYS A 228 -2.28 6.61 12.69
CA LYS A 228 -2.65 5.40 13.42
C LYS A 228 -4.10 5.07 13.12
N CYS A 229 -4.40 3.78 13.13
CA CYS A 229 -5.78 3.33 13.13
C CYS A 229 -6.53 4.00 14.30
N PRO A 230 -7.66 4.67 14.05
CA PRO A 230 -8.48 5.24 15.13
C PRO A 230 -8.86 4.14 16.13
N PRO A 231 -8.87 4.40 17.44
CA PRO A 231 -9.34 3.42 18.41
C PRO A 231 -10.81 3.07 18.12
N PRO A 232 -11.25 1.83 18.40
CA PRO A 232 -12.67 1.48 18.32
C PRO A 232 -13.43 2.46 19.21
N ALA A 233 -14.25 3.31 18.60
CA ALA A 233 -14.90 4.40 19.31
C ALA A 233 -15.85 3.82 20.37
N THR A 234 -15.45 3.92 21.64
CA THR A 234 -16.23 3.50 22.80
C THR A 234 -17.35 4.48 23.16
N HIS A 235 -17.55 5.56 22.40
CA HIS A 235 -18.44 6.68 22.76
C HIS A 235 -19.36 7.18 21.63
N ILE A 236 -19.85 6.32 20.73
CA ILE A 236 -20.64 6.80 19.57
C ILE A 236 -22.12 7.11 19.91
N PHE A 237 -22.72 6.53 20.97
CA PHE A 237 -24.08 6.89 21.37
C PHE A 237 -24.22 6.91 22.90
N GLU A 238 -24.07 8.09 23.52
CA GLU A 238 -24.60 8.30 24.86
C GLU A 238 -26.14 8.37 24.83
N PRO A 239 -26.83 7.82 25.84
CA PRO A 239 -28.28 7.75 25.87
C PRO A 239 -28.87 9.13 26.18
N LYS A 240 -29.41 9.82 25.16
CA LYS A 240 -30.54 10.73 25.41
C LYS A 240 -31.82 9.92 25.31
N ALA A 241 -32.45 9.72 26.46
CA ALA A 241 -33.75 9.08 26.57
C ALA A 241 -34.77 9.85 25.74
N GLU A 242 -35.26 9.22 24.67
CA GLU A 242 -36.67 9.13 24.24
C GLU A 242 -36.75 8.72 22.75
N GLY A 243 -37.25 7.51 22.50
CA GLY A 243 -37.94 7.13 21.26
C GLY A 243 -37.17 7.13 19.94
N GLY A 244 -36.40 6.06 19.66
CA GLY A 244 -35.96 5.70 18.31
C GLY A 244 -35.36 4.29 18.28
N LEU A 245 -35.82 3.41 17.38
CA LEU A 245 -35.54 1.97 17.37
C LEU A 245 -34.28 1.60 16.55
N LEU A 246 -33.20 2.39 16.62
CA LEU A 246 -31.96 2.12 15.90
C LEU A 246 -30.76 2.62 16.72
N TYR A 247 -30.31 1.85 17.72
CA TYR A 247 -29.20 2.25 18.59
C TYR A 247 -28.20 1.12 18.84
N GLY A 248 -26.90 1.43 18.64
CA GLY A 248 -25.80 0.79 19.36
C GLY A 248 -24.74 -0.01 18.59
N LEU A 249 -24.38 0.32 17.33
CA LEU A 249 -23.66 -0.66 16.48
C LEU A 249 -22.41 -0.19 15.71
N ALA A 250 -21.74 0.91 16.07
CA ALA A 250 -20.56 1.41 15.34
C ALA A 250 -19.18 1.03 15.92
N SER A 251 -19.10 0.08 16.87
CA SER A 251 -17.87 -0.19 17.65
C SER A 251 -16.89 -1.23 17.04
N GLY A 252 -17.23 -1.92 15.95
CA GLY A 252 -16.50 -3.13 15.53
C GLY A 252 -15.38 -2.95 14.48
N VAL A 253 -15.37 -1.84 13.76
CA VAL A 253 -14.64 -1.77 12.46
C VAL A 253 -13.14 -1.54 12.63
N ALA A 254 -12.71 -0.80 13.66
CA ALA A 254 -11.29 -0.48 13.85
C ALA A 254 -10.45 -1.63 14.42
N SER A 255 -11.07 -2.55 15.17
CA SER A 255 -10.33 -3.66 15.81
C SER A 255 -9.94 -4.77 14.85
N GLY A 256 -10.47 -4.76 13.62
CA GLY A 256 -10.22 -5.81 12.63
C GLY A 256 -9.27 -5.45 11.48
N LEU A 257 -8.67 -4.25 11.52
CA LEU A 257 -7.67 -3.82 10.54
C LEU A 257 -6.26 -4.37 10.84
N TRP A 258 -6.13 -5.22 11.86
CA TRP A 258 -4.85 -5.65 12.44
C TRP A 258 -4.21 -6.83 11.69
N SER A 259 -4.95 -7.52 10.80
CA SER A 259 -4.52 -8.82 10.24
C SER A 259 -3.80 -8.81 8.88
N VAL A 260 -3.88 -7.78 8.03
CA VAL A 260 -3.52 -7.91 6.59
C VAL A 260 -2.06 -7.54 6.31
N PHE A 261 -1.14 -7.86 7.21
CA PHE A 261 0.29 -7.61 7.01
C PHE A 261 1.08 -8.89 6.71
N THR A 262 0.87 -9.42 5.51
CA THR A 262 1.88 -10.06 4.64
C THR A 262 1.19 -10.54 3.37
N LEU A 263 0.83 -9.62 2.47
CA LEU A 263 0.56 -10.01 1.08
C LEU A 263 1.92 -10.27 0.41
N GLY A 264 2.42 -11.52 0.50
CA GLY A 264 3.53 -11.99 -0.34
C GLY A 264 4.87 -12.37 0.31
N GLY A 265 4.92 -12.87 1.55
CA GLY A 265 6.18 -13.27 2.18
C GLY A 265 6.09 -14.49 3.09
N ALA A 266 6.02 -15.69 2.50
CA ALA A 266 6.32 -16.91 3.23
C ALA A 266 7.84 -16.95 3.52
N GLY A 267 8.30 -16.43 4.66
CA GLY A 267 9.69 -16.66 5.09
C GLY A 267 10.34 -15.69 6.07
N SER A 268 9.85 -14.45 6.23
CA SER A 268 10.48 -13.54 7.22
C SER A 268 9.93 -13.83 8.62
N LYS A 269 10.78 -14.40 9.48
CA LYS A 269 10.55 -14.41 10.93
C LYS A 269 10.31 -12.96 11.36
N ALA A 270 9.13 -12.66 11.87
CA ALA A 270 8.82 -11.36 12.44
C ALA A 270 9.81 -11.06 13.58
N GLY A 271 10.61 -10.01 13.42
CA GLY A 271 11.41 -9.46 14.52
C GLY A 271 10.48 -8.89 15.58
N MET A 272 10.78 -9.20 16.84
CA MET A 272 9.97 -8.97 18.06
C MET A 272 9.66 -7.50 18.43
N ASP A 273 9.80 -6.52 17.51
CA ASP A 273 9.68 -5.09 17.84
C ASP A 273 8.54 -4.34 17.12
N GLN A 274 7.73 -4.99 16.28
CA GLN A 274 6.68 -4.31 15.48
C GLN A 274 5.25 -4.63 15.95
N GLU A 275 5.04 -4.88 17.24
CA GLU A 275 3.79 -5.44 17.77
C GLU A 275 2.93 -4.47 18.58
N HIS A 276 3.09 -3.14 18.45
CA HIS A 276 2.30 -2.19 19.26
C HIS A 276 1.52 -1.09 18.57
N ASN A 277 1.55 -0.93 17.24
CA ASN A 277 0.61 -0.08 16.49
C ASN A 277 0.82 -0.29 14.97
N PRO A 278 0.08 -1.18 14.29
CA PRO A 278 0.17 -1.30 12.85
C PRO A 278 -0.32 0.01 12.22
N LEU A 279 0.36 0.45 11.17
CA LEU A 279 0.01 1.61 10.36
C LEU A 279 -0.59 1.10 9.03
N PRO A 280 -1.84 0.57 9.04
CA PRO A 280 -2.36 -0.20 7.91
C PRO A 280 -2.54 0.65 6.67
N LEU A 281 -3.06 1.87 6.79
CA LEU A 281 -3.30 2.72 5.63
C LEU A 281 -2.00 3.20 4.99
N SER A 282 -0.99 3.61 5.77
CA SER A 282 0.26 4.14 5.23
C SER A 282 1.04 3.07 4.46
N ASN A 283 1.13 1.85 5.02
CA ASN A 283 1.83 0.75 4.36
C ASN A 283 1.07 0.22 3.14
N GLN A 284 -0.26 0.09 3.19
CA GLN A 284 -1.03 -0.30 2.00
C GLN A 284 -0.97 0.79 0.92
N SER A 285 -0.98 2.07 1.32
CA SER A 285 -0.81 3.18 0.37
C SER A 285 0.57 3.15 -0.29
N LEU A 286 1.61 2.85 0.49
CA LEU A 286 2.97 2.67 -0.03
C LEU A 286 3.05 1.48 -0.99
N LEU A 287 2.45 0.34 -0.63
CA LEU A 287 2.42 -0.83 -1.50
C LEU A 287 1.68 -0.53 -2.81
N LEU A 288 0.52 0.11 -2.75
CA LEU A 288 -0.25 0.52 -3.94
C LEU A 288 0.57 1.48 -4.80
N LEU A 289 1.23 2.46 -4.19
CA LEU A 289 2.11 3.39 -4.89
C LEU A 289 3.23 2.65 -5.64
N LEU A 290 3.89 1.69 -4.98
CA LEU A 290 4.97 0.90 -5.58
C LEU A 290 4.47 0.01 -6.71
N VAL A 291 3.28 -0.58 -6.59
CA VAL A 291 2.65 -1.36 -7.67
C VAL A 291 2.36 -0.46 -8.87
N LEU A 292 1.70 0.69 -8.65
CA LEU A 292 1.39 1.67 -9.69
C LEU A 292 2.66 2.19 -10.38
N ALA A 293 3.69 2.48 -9.61
CA ALA A 293 4.99 2.93 -10.11
C ALA A 293 5.68 1.90 -11.01
N ASN A 294 5.42 0.61 -10.77
CA ASN A 294 6.06 -0.50 -11.48
C ASN A 294 5.21 -1.13 -12.59
N LEU A 295 4.02 -0.58 -12.87
CA LEU A 295 3.27 -0.96 -14.07
C LEU A 295 4.14 -0.74 -15.31
N THR A 296 3.97 -1.62 -16.29
CA THR A 296 4.73 -1.55 -17.53
C THR A 296 4.32 -0.38 -18.39
N ASP A 297 5.28 0.16 -19.11
CA ASP A 297 5.02 1.14 -20.15
C ASP A 297 4.25 0.49 -21.30
N GLY A 298 3.29 1.23 -21.86
CA GLY A 298 2.67 0.88 -23.12
C GLY A 298 3.59 1.20 -24.30
N PRO A 299 3.29 0.66 -25.50
CA PRO A 299 4.08 0.93 -26.70
C PRO A 299 4.15 2.43 -27.05
N ASP A 300 3.06 3.17 -26.84
CA ASP A 300 2.94 4.60 -27.19
C ASP A 300 2.70 5.52 -25.98
N TRP A 301 2.54 4.97 -24.78
CA TRP A 301 2.28 5.74 -23.57
C TRP A 301 3.13 5.23 -22.38
N PRO A 302 4.02 6.05 -21.83
CA PRO A 302 4.78 5.70 -20.63
C PRO A 302 3.86 5.65 -19.41
N ASN A 303 4.28 4.95 -18.36
CA ASN A 303 3.54 4.85 -17.11
C ASN A 303 3.37 6.24 -16.45
N PRO A 304 2.12 6.78 -16.35
CA PRO A 304 1.89 8.12 -15.83
C PRO A 304 2.16 8.23 -14.31
N TYR A 305 2.01 7.13 -13.56
CA TYR A 305 2.33 7.09 -12.13
C TYR A 305 3.83 7.17 -11.91
N ARG A 306 4.62 6.47 -12.73
CA ARG A 306 6.08 6.54 -12.71
C ARG A 306 6.54 7.96 -13.04
N GLN A 307 5.97 8.59 -14.06
CA GLN A 307 6.25 9.98 -14.42
C GLN A 307 5.93 10.97 -13.28
N ALA A 308 4.81 10.76 -12.58
CA ALA A 308 4.48 11.60 -11.43
C ALA A 308 5.52 11.48 -10.30
N ILE A 309 6.07 10.27 -10.06
CA ILE A 309 7.14 10.02 -9.08
C ILE A 309 8.47 10.66 -9.51
N THR A 310 8.80 10.62 -10.80
CA THR A 310 10.06 11.20 -11.30
C THR A 310 10.05 12.72 -11.32
N CYS A 311 8.89 13.34 -11.49
CA CYS A 311 8.77 14.78 -11.81
C CYS A 311 8.25 15.66 -10.66
N PHE A 312 7.87 15.12 -9.50
CA PHE A 312 7.41 15.97 -8.39
C PHE A 312 8.53 16.83 -7.80
N ARG A 313 8.15 17.98 -7.24
CA ARG A 313 9.06 19.02 -6.74
C ARG A 313 8.83 19.35 -5.28
N ASN A 314 9.76 20.09 -4.68
CA ASN A 314 9.60 20.55 -3.31
C ASN A 314 8.53 21.65 -3.25
N THR A 315 7.78 21.73 -2.15
CA THR A 315 6.85 22.86 -1.90
C THR A 315 7.56 24.20 -1.79
N GLN A 316 8.86 24.20 -1.50
CA GLN A 316 9.69 25.40 -1.43
C GLN A 316 10.26 25.83 -2.79
N ASP A 317 10.13 24.99 -3.84
CA ASP A 317 10.60 25.34 -5.17
C ASP A 317 9.62 26.32 -5.82
N THR A 318 9.95 27.61 -5.78
CA THR A 318 9.19 28.70 -6.42
C THR A 318 9.45 28.81 -7.92
N SER A 319 10.22 27.89 -8.50
CA SER A 319 10.41 27.84 -9.95
C SER A 319 9.06 27.65 -10.64
N SER A 320 8.77 28.48 -11.63
CA SER A 320 7.54 28.33 -12.42
C SER A 320 7.46 26.90 -12.95
N LEU A 321 6.33 26.23 -12.73
CA LEU A 321 6.08 24.93 -13.34
C LEU A 321 6.21 25.10 -14.85
N PRO A 322 7.11 24.36 -15.53
CA PRO A 322 7.14 24.39 -16.98
C PRO A 322 5.76 23.95 -17.47
N VAL A 323 5.23 24.68 -18.45
CA VAL A 323 3.84 24.61 -18.93
C VAL A 323 3.48 23.25 -19.56
N GLU A 324 4.39 22.27 -19.59
CA GLU A 324 4.31 21.11 -20.48
C GLU A 324 4.60 19.74 -19.82
N GLN A 325 4.69 19.62 -18.49
CA GLN A 325 4.84 18.30 -17.87
C GLN A 325 3.50 17.73 -17.42
N PRO A 326 2.90 16.76 -18.15
CA PRO A 326 1.77 16.03 -17.63
C PRO A 326 2.20 15.34 -16.34
N HIS A 327 1.36 15.46 -15.33
CA HIS A 327 1.47 14.77 -14.05
C HIS A 327 2.43 15.31 -12.96
N THR A 328 2.84 16.59 -12.98
CA THR A 328 3.66 17.17 -11.90
C THR A 328 2.85 17.66 -10.69
N PHE A 329 3.44 17.61 -9.49
CA PHE A 329 2.89 18.17 -8.25
C PHE A 329 4.02 18.54 -7.26
N GLN A 330 3.65 19.20 -6.16
CA GLN A 330 4.58 19.58 -5.09
C GLN A 330 4.30 18.81 -3.78
N ILE A 331 5.38 18.46 -3.07
CA ILE A 331 5.36 17.81 -1.75
C ILE A 331 6.47 18.36 -0.84
N ASN A 332 6.27 18.34 0.48
CA ASN A 332 7.29 18.77 1.42
C ASN A 332 8.40 17.71 1.50
N PHE A 333 9.59 18.04 1.00
CA PHE A 333 10.71 17.10 0.97
C PHE A 333 11.22 16.72 2.37
N ASN A 334 11.15 17.64 3.34
CA ASN A 334 11.57 17.38 4.71
C ASN A 334 10.67 16.34 5.38
N SER A 335 9.35 16.46 5.21
CA SER A 335 8.39 15.48 5.74
C SER A 335 8.57 14.10 5.11
N LEU A 336 8.78 14.05 3.78
CA LEU A 336 9.06 12.80 3.08
C LEU A 336 10.37 12.15 3.53
N TYR A 337 11.44 12.95 3.66
CA TYR A 337 12.74 12.48 4.15
C TYR A 337 12.65 11.90 5.56
N THR A 338 11.95 12.58 6.46
CA THR A 338 11.76 12.13 7.85
C THR A 338 11.03 10.79 7.90
N ALA A 339 9.92 10.67 7.16
CA ALA A 339 9.15 9.42 7.07
C ALA A 339 9.98 8.27 6.45
N LEU A 340 10.82 8.55 5.45
CA LEU A 340 11.73 7.56 4.86
C LEU A 340 12.76 7.07 5.88
N CYS A 341 13.33 7.95 6.71
CA CYS A 341 14.30 7.57 7.74
C CYS A 341 13.65 6.68 8.80
N GLU A 342 12.48 7.08 9.31
CA GLU A 342 11.76 6.34 10.35
C GLU A 342 11.34 4.93 9.91
N GLN A 343 10.98 4.77 8.64
CA GLN A 343 10.45 3.51 8.10
C GLN A 343 11.51 2.64 7.40
N GLN A 344 12.80 3.00 7.42
CA GLN A 344 13.81 2.31 6.61
C GLN A 344 14.05 0.83 6.93
N ARG A 345 13.53 0.33 8.05
CA ARG A 345 13.55 -1.10 8.39
C ARG A 345 12.61 -1.95 7.54
N SER A 346 11.66 -1.32 6.82
CA SER A 346 10.67 -1.97 5.95
C SER A 346 11.17 -2.08 4.51
N ASP A 347 11.05 -3.27 3.91
CA ASP A 347 11.38 -3.54 2.50
C ASP A 347 10.73 -2.52 1.54
N GLN A 348 9.47 -2.15 1.80
CA GLN A 348 8.70 -1.23 0.96
C GLN A 348 9.26 0.20 1.00
N ALA A 349 9.66 0.67 2.19
CA ALA A 349 10.23 2.01 2.36
C ALA A 349 11.64 2.08 1.75
N THR A 350 12.40 0.99 1.83
CA THR A 350 13.70 0.87 1.15
C THR A 350 13.52 0.88 -0.37
N LEU A 351 12.51 0.20 -0.92
CA LEU A 351 12.23 0.23 -2.36
C LEU A 351 11.81 1.63 -2.85
N LEU A 352 10.99 2.34 -2.07
CA LEU A 352 10.62 3.72 -2.37
C LEU A 352 11.86 4.64 -2.35
N LEU A 353 12.71 4.51 -1.33
CA LEU A 353 13.96 5.26 -1.24
C LEU A 353 14.84 5.03 -2.47
N TYR A 354 15.03 3.76 -2.87
CA TYR A 354 15.75 3.41 -4.08
C TYR A 354 15.14 4.08 -5.33
N THR A 355 13.82 4.01 -5.49
CA THR A 355 13.12 4.59 -6.64
C THR A 355 13.32 6.10 -6.70
N LEU A 356 13.21 6.79 -5.56
CA LEU A 356 13.38 8.24 -5.47
C LEU A 356 14.82 8.67 -5.76
N LEU A 357 15.81 7.99 -5.18
CA LEU A 357 17.22 8.29 -5.43
C LEU A 357 17.61 8.04 -6.88
N HIS A 358 17.08 6.98 -7.50
CA HIS A 358 17.41 6.62 -8.87
C HIS A 358 16.69 7.50 -9.91
N GLN A 359 15.41 7.82 -9.68
CA GLN A 359 14.55 8.39 -10.72
C GLN A 359 14.15 9.85 -10.49
N ASN A 360 14.15 10.37 -9.26
CA ASN A 360 13.78 11.76 -8.97
C ASN A 360 15.02 12.58 -8.60
N ALA A 361 15.54 13.32 -9.58
CA ALA A 361 16.74 14.14 -9.42
C ALA A 361 16.59 15.24 -8.35
N ASN A 362 15.39 15.81 -8.18
CA ASN A 362 15.12 16.85 -7.18
C ASN A 362 15.26 16.28 -5.76
N MET A 363 14.62 15.13 -5.51
CA MET A 363 14.73 14.43 -4.22
C MET A 363 16.15 13.97 -3.96
N ARG A 364 16.83 13.37 -4.95
CA ARG A 364 18.24 12.95 -4.80
C ARG A 364 19.12 14.12 -4.38
N THR A 365 19.03 15.25 -5.07
CA THR A 365 19.83 16.45 -4.76
C THR A 365 19.53 16.98 -3.37
N TYR A 366 18.24 17.04 -3.00
CA TYR A 366 17.82 17.43 -1.65
C TYR A 366 18.41 16.52 -0.58
N MET A 367 18.32 15.19 -0.77
CA MET A 367 18.83 14.21 0.20
C MET A 367 20.35 14.30 0.36
N LEU A 368 21.10 14.43 -0.73
CA LEU A 368 22.57 14.55 -0.68
C LEU A 368 23.03 15.87 -0.02
N SER A 369 22.18 16.91 0.01
CA SER A 369 22.47 18.18 0.68
C SER A 369 22.22 18.19 2.19
N ARG A 370 21.64 17.12 2.75
CA ARG A 370 21.29 17.02 4.18
C ARG A 370 22.52 16.76 5.05
N THR A 371 22.48 17.29 6.27
CA THR A 371 23.55 17.10 7.28
C THR A 371 23.26 15.95 8.24
N ASP A 372 22.01 15.55 8.39
CA ASP A 372 21.49 14.52 9.29
C ASP A 372 21.36 13.14 8.62
N MET A 373 22.34 12.81 7.77
CA MET A 373 22.34 11.59 6.96
C MET A 373 22.53 10.31 7.79
N ASP A 374 22.94 10.41 9.05
CA ASP A 374 22.99 9.30 9.99
C ASP A 374 21.62 8.65 10.20
N ASN A 375 20.54 9.44 10.24
CA ASN A 375 19.17 8.93 10.37
C ASN A 375 18.78 7.99 9.22
N LEU A 376 19.36 8.19 8.04
CA LEU A 376 19.11 7.39 6.85
C LEU A 376 20.09 6.22 6.72
N VAL A 377 21.38 6.49 6.89
CA VAL A 377 22.46 5.53 6.62
C VAL A 377 22.54 4.48 7.73
N LEU A 378 22.32 4.84 8.99
CA LEU A 378 22.47 3.92 10.12
C LEU A 378 21.49 2.72 10.02
N PRO A 379 20.18 2.89 9.74
CA PRO A 379 19.28 1.76 9.47
C PRO A 379 19.70 0.90 8.28
N ILE A 380 20.25 1.50 7.21
CA ILE A 380 20.74 0.78 6.03
C ILE A 380 21.96 -0.08 6.40
N LEU A 381 22.87 0.44 7.21
CA LEU A 381 24.00 -0.32 7.74
C LEU A 381 23.55 -1.45 8.66
N GLU A 382 22.52 -1.23 9.48
CA GLU A 382 21.93 -2.26 10.33
C GLU A 382 21.34 -3.43 9.50
N ILE A 383 20.74 -3.14 8.34
CA ILE A 383 20.27 -4.17 7.39
C ILE A 383 21.44 -4.99 6.83
N LEU A 384 22.53 -4.33 6.40
CA LEU A 384 23.72 -4.99 5.87
C LEU A 384 24.55 -5.72 6.94
N TYR A 385 24.40 -5.35 8.20
CA TYR A 385 25.04 -6.04 9.31
C TYR A 385 24.36 -7.39 9.59
N HIS A 386 23.02 -7.43 9.49
CA HIS A 386 22.17 -8.61 9.73
C HIS A 386 21.78 -9.34 8.44
N VAL A 387 22.68 -9.46 7.47
CA VAL A 387 22.42 -10.09 6.16
C VAL A 387 21.91 -11.54 6.28
N GLU A 388 22.25 -12.25 7.37
CA GLU A 388 21.81 -13.62 7.64
C GLU A 388 20.31 -13.74 7.98
N GLU A 389 19.74 -12.68 8.55
CA GLU A 389 18.36 -12.67 9.07
C GLU A 389 17.39 -11.97 8.11
N ARG A 390 17.91 -11.30 7.07
CA ARG A 390 17.15 -10.48 6.14
C ARG A 390 16.95 -11.19 4.80
N ASN A 391 15.89 -10.80 4.11
CA ASN A 391 15.66 -11.30 2.76
C ASN A 391 16.74 -10.76 1.80
N SER A 392 17.16 -11.57 0.84
CA SER A 392 18.23 -11.21 -0.11
C SER A 392 17.91 -9.94 -0.91
N HIS A 393 16.65 -9.75 -1.34
CA HIS A 393 16.23 -8.54 -2.06
C HIS A 393 16.36 -7.28 -1.21
N HIS A 394 16.06 -7.34 0.10
CA HIS A 394 16.20 -6.19 0.99
C HIS A 394 17.66 -5.79 1.17
N VAL A 395 18.55 -6.78 1.33
CA VAL A 395 20.01 -6.59 1.36
C VAL A 395 20.51 -5.94 0.08
N TYR A 396 20.05 -6.41 -1.09
CA TYR A 396 20.46 -5.83 -2.38
C TYR A 396 19.99 -4.38 -2.54
N MET A 397 18.75 -4.08 -2.18
CA MET A 397 18.25 -2.70 -2.24
C MET A 397 19.06 -1.77 -1.33
N ALA A 398 19.33 -2.19 -0.09
CA ALA A 398 20.17 -1.43 0.86
C ALA A 398 21.57 -1.15 0.29
N LEU A 399 22.19 -2.16 -0.33
CA LEU A 399 23.52 -2.03 -0.93
C LEU A 399 23.53 -1.10 -2.16
N ILE A 400 22.52 -1.19 -3.02
CA ILE A 400 22.38 -0.29 -4.19
C ILE A 400 22.18 1.15 -3.72
N ILE A 401 21.40 1.37 -2.67
CA ILE A 401 21.23 2.70 -2.08
C ILE A 401 22.57 3.24 -1.56
N LEU A 402 23.35 2.43 -0.83
CA LEU A 402 24.70 2.85 -0.42
C LEU A 402 25.60 3.16 -1.61
N LEU A 403 25.53 2.38 -2.69
CA LEU A 403 26.29 2.67 -3.91
C LEU A 403 25.94 4.03 -4.50
N ILE A 404 24.65 4.33 -4.66
CA ILE A 404 24.18 5.62 -5.18
C ILE A 404 24.65 6.77 -4.29
N LEU A 405 24.60 6.61 -2.96
CA LEU A 405 25.04 7.63 -2.02
C LEU A 405 26.56 7.84 -2.06
N THR A 406 27.33 6.75 -2.07
CA THR A 406 28.80 6.81 -2.07
C THR A 406 29.38 7.33 -3.38
N GLU A 407 28.62 7.38 -4.47
CA GLU A 407 29.08 8.02 -5.72
C GLU A 407 29.26 9.54 -5.57
N ASP A 408 28.61 10.16 -4.57
CA ASP A 408 28.73 11.60 -4.32
C ASP A 408 29.90 11.95 -3.39
N ASP A 409 30.79 12.81 -3.88
CA ASP A 409 31.98 13.27 -3.15
C ASP A 409 31.64 14.07 -1.88
N ALA A 410 30.55 14.84 -1.88
CA ALA A 410 30.15 15.64 -0.73
C ALA A 410 29.60 14.76 0.38
N PHE A 411 28.80 13.75 0.03
CA PHE A 411 28.36 12.69 0.94
C PHE A 411 29.56 11.98 1.57
N ASN A 412 30.53 11.53 0.77
CA ASN A 412 31.70 10.82 1.29
C ASN A 412 32.51 11.66 2.29
N ARG A 413 32.57 12.98 2.12
CA ARG A 413 33.19 13.87 3.10
C ARG A 413 32.35 14.02 4.37
N SER A 414 31.05 14.28 4.23
CA SER A 414 30.16 14.58 5.37
C SER A 414 30.01 13.40 6.33
N ILE A 415 29.93 12.15 5.83
CA ILE A 415 29.78 10.97 6.69
C ILE A 415 30.98 10.74 7.64
N HIS A 416 32.17 11.25 7.31
CA HIS A 416 33.33 11.15 8.19
C HIS A 416 33.32 12.21 9.31
N GLU A 417 32.53 13.28 9.16
CA GLU A 417 32.37 14.34 10.16
C GLU A 417 31.27 14.02 11.19
N VAL A 418 30.31 13.15 10.84
CA VAL A 418 29.23 12.72 11.73
C VAL A 418 29.75 11.68 12.74
N VAL A 419 29.84 12.07 14.01
CA VAL A 419 30.31 11.20 15.12
C VAL A 419 29.14 10.57 15.85
N LEU A 420 29.12 9.23 15.89
CA LEU A 420 28.13 8.43 16.60
C LEU A 420 28.64 8.09 18.01
N LYS A 421 27.83 8.38 19.03
CA LYS A 421 28.20 8.16 20.43
C LYS A 421 28.22 6.68 20.82
N ASN A 422 27.21 5.93 20.40
CA ASN A 422 27.08 4.51 20.70
C ASN A 422 26.32 3.77 19.58
N VAL A 423 26.80 2.59 19.20
CA VAL A 423 26.17 1.70 18.23
C VAL A 423 25.85 0.39 18.94
N SER A 424 24.59 0.19 19.35
CA SER A 424 24.18 -0.93 20.21
C SER A 424 24.09 -2.28 19.50
N TRP A 425 23.85 -2.29 18.19
CA TRP A 425 23.66 -3.50 17.41
C TRP A 425 24.96 -4.11 16.88
N TYR A 426 26.10 -3.40 16.97
CA TYR A 426 27.39 -3.92 16.52
C TYR A 426 28.03 -4.75 17.65
N THR A 427 28.19 -6.07 17.42
CA THR A 427 28.51 -7.03 18.49
C THR A 427 29.97 -7.43 18.57
N GLU A 428 30.79 -7.23 17.52
CA GLU A 428 32.22 -7.64 17.56
C GLU A 428 33.05 -6.84 18.57
N ARG A 429 32.67 -5.58 18.81
CA ARG A 429 33.40 -4.66 19.70
C ARG A 429 32.50 -3.50 20.09
N SER A 430 32.61 -3.00 21.32
CA SER A 430 31.99 -1.73 21.68
C SER A 430 32.60 -0.59 20.87
N LEU A 431 31.77 0.08 20.07
CA LEU A 431 32.16 1.24 19.26
C LEU A 431 31.63 2.50 19.95
N THR A 432 32.53 3.25 20.58
CA THR A 432 32.25 4.56 21.19
C THR A 432 32.90 5.64 20.36
N GLU A 433 32.18 6.73 20.07
CA GLU A 433 32.70 7.90 19.33
C GLU A 433 33.27 7.53 17.94
N ILE A 434 32.56 6.71 17.19
CA ILE A 434 32.95 6.31 15.83
C ILE A 434 32.30 7.23 14.80
N SER A 435 33.04 7.65 13.76
CA SER A 435 32.41 8.35 12.63
C SER A 435 31.52 7.42 11.81
N LEU A 436 30.41 7.93 11.29
CA LEU A 436 29.48 7.16 10.45
C LEU A 436 30.21 6.52 9.25
N GLY A 437 31.15 7.25 8.62
CA GLY A 437 31.99 6.70 7.55
C GLY A 437 32.88 5.54 8.01
N SER A 438 33.45 5.59 9.22
CA SER A 438 34.21 4.47 9.78
C SER A 438 33.31 3.25 10.06
N LEU A 439 32.09 3.47 10.53
CA LEU A 439 31.10 2.40 10.75
C LEU A 439 30.68 1.76 9.42
N LEU A 440 30.42 2.57 8.39
CA LEU A 440 30.10 2.09 7.04
C LEU A 440 31.19 1.15 6.54
N ILE A 441 32.46 1.56 6.62
CA ILE A 441 33.59 0.73 6.20
C ILE A 441 33.63 -0.60 6.97
N LEU A 442 33.43 -0.57 8.29
CA LEU A 442 33.41 -1.79 9.12
C LEU A 442 32.30 -2.75 8.70
N VAL A 443 31.09 -2.24 8.47
CA VAL A 443 29.95 -3.04 8.03
C VAL A 443 30.19 -3.63 6.65
N VAL A 444 30.66 -2.83 5.69
CA VAL A 444 30.94 -3.32 4.33
C VAL A 444 32.04 -4.37 4.31
N ILE A 445 33.13 -4.18 5.07
CA ILE A 445 34.20 -5.19 5.21
C ILE A 445 33.65 -6.48 5.83
N ARG A 446 32.82 -6.38 6.88
CA ARG A 446 32.14 -7.53 7.47
C ARG A 446 31.27 -8.25 6.45
N THR A 447 30.46 -7.52 5.68
CA THR A 447 29.60 -8.10 4.64
C THR A 447 30.44 -8.81 3.56
N ILE A 448 31.58 -8.26 3.16
CA ILE A 448 32.54 -8.90 2.25
C ILE A 448 33.07 -10.21 2.83
N GLN A 449 33.56 -10.19 4.08
CA GLN A 449 34.11 -11.37 4.76
C GLN A 449 33.06 -12.47 4.95
N PHE A 450 31.85 -12.09 5.33
CA PHE A 450 30.71 -13.00 5.42
C PHE A 450 30.40 -13.62 4.05
N ASN A 451 30.34 -12.80 3.00
CA ASN A 451 30.03 -13.28 1.66
C ASN A 451 31.12 -14.22 1.11
N MET A 452 32.40 -13.95 1.35
CA MET A 452 33.50 -14.84 0.94
C MET A 452 33.43 -16.22 1.60
N THR A 453 33.01 -16.26 2.86
CA THR A 453 33.02 -17.51 3.66
C THR A 453 31.73 -18.33 3.51
N ARG A 454 30.58 -17.69 3.28
CA ARG A 454 29.27 -18.35 3.27
C ARG A 454 28.62 -18.43 1.89
N THR A 455 28.27 -17.28 1.31
CA THR A 455 27.35 -17.20 0.16
C THR A 455 28.06 -17.22 -1.19
N ARG A 456 29.28 -16.68 -1.28
CA ARG A 456 30.10 -16.53 -2.49
C ARG A 456 29.35 -15.84 -3.65
N ASP A 457 28.51 -14.87 -3.31
CA ASP A 457 27.73 -14.11 -4.26
C ASP A 457 28.60 -13.02 -4.93
N LYS A 458 28.79 -13.13 -6.25
CA LYS A 458 29.62 -12.21 -7.02
C LYS A 458 29.06 -10.78 -7.03
N TYR A 459 27.74 -10.63 -7.09
CA TYR A 459 27.08 -9.32 -7.18
C TYR A 459 27.23 -8.56 -5.85
N LEU A 460 26.95 -9.23 -4.73
CA LEU A 460 27.15 -8.66 -3.38
C LEU A 460 28.61 -8.23 -3.18
N HIS A 461 29.56 -9.08 -3.56
CA HIS A 461 30.99 -8.81 -3.41
C HIS A 461 31.44 -7.59 -4.23
N THR A 462 31.06 -7.54 -5.50
CA THR A 462 31.45 -6.47 -6.44
C THR A 462 30.91 -5.12 -5.97
N ASN A 463 29.65 -5.08 -5.55
CA ASN A 463 29.01 -3.86 -5.09
C ASN A 463 29.59 -3.35 -3.76
N CYS A 464 29.93 -4.24 -2.81
CA CYS A 464 30.61 -3.83 -1.59
C CYS A 464 31.99 -3.20 -1.86
N LEU A 465 32.76 -3.80 -2.77
CA LEU A 465 34.05 -3.25 -3.19
C LEU A 465 33.91 -1.91 -3.92
N ALA A 466 32.90 -1.77 -4.78
CA ALA A 466 32.62 -0.52 -5.47
C ALA A 466 32.26 0.60 -4.49
N ALA A 467 31.45 0.32 -3.46
CA ALA A 467 31.13 1.30 -2.42
C ALA A 467 32.40 1.75 -1.65
N LEU A 468 33.29 0.82 -1.28
CA LEU A 468 34.57 1.17 -0.65
C LEU A 468 35.50 1.95 -1.58
N ALA A 469 35.53 1.59 -2.86
CA ALA A 469 36.34 2.28 -3.86
C ALA A 469 35.87 3.73 -4.04
N ASN A 470 34.56 3.96 -4.13
CA ASN A 470 33.98 5.29 -4.25
C ASN A 470 34.39 6.20 -3.07
N MET A 471 34.39 5.67 -1.85
CA MET A 471 34.74 6.42 -0.64
C MET A 471 36.24 6.61 -0.42
N SER A 472 37.08 5.80 -1.06
CA SER A 472 38.49 5.66 -0.72
C SER A 472 39.30 6.96 -0.82
N ALA A 473 38.93 7.87 -1.73
CA ALA A 473 39.59 9.15 -1.92
C ALA A 473 39.29 10.17 -0.81
N GLN A 474 38.29 9.92 0.03
CA GLN A 474 37.78 10.84 1.05
C GLN A 474 37.93 10.28 2.47
N PHE A 475 38.61 9.14 2.64
CA PHE A 475 38.91 8.57 3.96
C PHE A 475 39.69 9.57 4.83
N ARG A 476 39.05 10.01 5.92
CA ARG A 476 39.61 10.97 6.88
C ARG A 476 39.26 10.57 8.30
N CYS A 477 40.20 10.80 9.22
CA CYS A 477 40.01 10.60 10.66
C CYS A 477 39.35 9.24 11.01
N LEU A 478 39.80 8.17 10.33
CA LEU A 478 39.24 6.84 10.53
C LEU A 478 39.45 6.37 11.96
N HIS A 479 38.41 5.76 12.53
CA HIS A 479 38.51 5.11 13.82
C HIS A 479 39.58 4.01 13.78
N GLN A 480 40.40 3.89 14.83
CA GLN A 480 41.55 2.97 14.87
C GLN A 480 41.19 1.54 14.49
N TYR A 481 40.03 1.07 14.94
CA TYR A 481 39.52 -0.26 14.62
C TYR A 481 39.17 -0.43 13.13
N ALA A 482 38.56 0.59 12.51
CA ALA A 482 38.26 0.56 11.08
C ALA A 482 39.54 0.53 10.25
N ALA A 483 40.52 1.37 10.59
CA ALA A 483 41.83 1.37 9.94
C ALA A 483 42.54 0.00 10.05
N GLN A 484 42.48 -0.65 11.21
CA GLN A 484 43.04 -2.00 11.39
C GLN A 484 42.34 -3.07 10.53
N ARG A 485 41.02 -2.97 10.37
CA ARG A 485 40.21 -3.91 9.57
C ARG A 485 40.37 -3.73 8.06
N ILE A 486 40.78 -2.55 7.59
CA ILE A 486 41.11 -2.35 6.17
C ILE A 486 42.42 -3.06 5.80
N ILE A 487 43.40 -3.06 6.72
CA ILE A 487 44.73 -3.63 6.47
C ILE A 487 44.76 -5.16 6.65
N ARG A 488 43.93 -5.70 7.54
CA ARG A 488 43.86 -7.12 7.90
C ARG A 488 42.66 -7.79 7.24
#